data_AF-A0A523WQ41-F1
#
_entry.id   AF-A0A523WQ41-F1
#
_cell.length_a   1.000
_cell.length_b   1.000
_cell.length_c   1.000
_cell.angle_alpha   90.00
_cell.angle_beta   90.00
_cell.angle_gamma   90.00
#
_symmetry.space_group_name_H-M   'P 1'
#
loop_
_entity.id
_entity.type
_entity.pdbx_description
1 polymer ?
#
loop_
_entity_poly.entity_id
_entity_poly.type
_entity_poly.pdbx_seq_one_letter_code
_entity_poly.pdbx_strand_id
1 'polypeptide(L)'
;MQKVEKWRVRELAEVLNFLADLLKKGDNPEWANVFFHFYQETQKIIYKKDFDLDELKRLMQNIISCFNGLSSFKNLVLLHQDSYESPKLNHEFNQTRILLLKVMSEIERKTTEYIN
;
A
#
# COMPACT_ATOMS: atom_id res chain seq x y z
N MET A 1 14.84 15.04 15.54
CA MET A 1 15.17 14.44 14.23
C MET A 1 14.24 13.24 14.05
N GLN A 2 13.26 13.32 13.16
CA GLN A 2 12.30 12.23 12.93
C GLN A 2 13.03 11.03 12.31
N LYS A 3 12.88 9.85 12.91
CA LYS A 3 13.59 8.61 12.56
C LYS A 3 12.74 7.69 11.66
N VAL A 4 12.05 8.22 10.65
CA VAL A 4 11.52 7.31 9.63
C VAL A 4 12.69 6.86 8.79
N GLU A 5 13.08 5.61 8.97
CA GLU A 5 14.17 5.02 8.21
C GLU A 5 13.69 4.73 6.79
N LYS A 6 14.46 5.18 5.78
CA LYS A 6 14.11 4.99 4.36
C LYS A 6 13.82 3.52 3.99
N TRP A 7 14.37 2.55 4.72
CA TRP A 7 14.09 1.14 4.49
C TRP A 7 12.63 0.74 4.78
N ARG A 8 11.96 1.38 5.77
CA ARG A 8 10.53 1.13 6.05
C ARG A 8 9.64 1.66 4.91
N VAL A 9 10.05 2.77 4.32
CA VAL A 9 9.37 3.33 3.15
C VAL A 9 9.58 2.45 1.91
N ARG A 10 10.72 1.76 1.81
CA ARG A 10 10.94 0.72 0.79
C ARG A 10 10.04 -0.49 0.98
N GLU A 11 9.87 -0.95 2.21
CA GLU A 11 8.93 -2.03 2.54
C GLU A 11 7.49 -1.65 2.13
N LEU A 12 7.06 -0.42 2.43
CA LEU A 12 5.78 0.11 1.92
C LEU A 12 5.69 0.03 0.40
N ALA A 13 6.75 0.44 -0.32
CA ALA A 13 6.77 0.40 -1.78
C ALA A 13 6.65 -1.03 -2.32
N GLU A 14 7.35 -1.98 -1.72
CA GLU A 14 7.32 -3.40 -2.13
C GLU A 14 5.92 -3.98 -1.97
N VAL A 15 5.25 -3.71 -0.84
CA VAL A 15 3.87 -4.16 -0.59
C VAL A 15 2.90 -3.53 -1.59
N LEU A 16 3.04 -2.24 -1.91
CA LEU A 16 2.21 -1.55 -2.90
C LEU A 16 2.38 -2.13 -4.30
N ASN A 17 3.62 -2.41 -4.71
CA ASN A 17 3.89 -3.02 -6.01
C ASN A 17 3.32 -4.44 -6.09
N PHE A 18 3.51 -5.24 -5.06
CA PHE A 18 2.95 -6.59 -5.00
C PHE A 18 1.42 -6.58 -5.04
N LEU A 19 0.78 -5.65 -4.32
CA LEU A 19 -0.67 -5.47 -4.35
C LEU A 19 -1.17 -5.10 -5.75
N ALA A 20 -0.46 -4.22 -6.46
CA ALA A 20 -0.78 -3.87 -7.85
C ALA A 20 -0.68 -5.08 -8.78
N ASP A 21 0.32 -5.95 -8.60
CA ASP A 21 0.47 -7.17 -9.40
C ASP A 21 -0.64 -8.20 -9.12
N LEU A 22 -1.06 -8.36 -7.86
CA LEU A 22 -2.22 -9.20 -7.51
C LEU A 22 -3.50 -8.68 -8.17
N LEU A 23 -3.71 -7.36 -8.17
CA LEU A 23 -4.87 -6.74 -8.81
C LEU A 23 -4.88 -6.96 -10.33
N LYS A 24 -3.73 -6.90 -11.01
CA LYS A 24 -3.62 -7.23 -12.44
C LYS A 24 -3.96 -8.70 -12.70
N LYS A 25 -3.45 -9.62 -11.88
CA LYS A 25 -3.76 -11.06 -11.99
C LYS A 25 -5.26 -11.34 -11.74
N GLY A 26 -5.87 -10.52 -10.88
CA GLY A 26 -7.28 -10.58 -10.53
C GLY A 26 -8.23 -9.87 -11.48
N ASP A 27 -7.77 -9.50 -12.68
CA ASP A 27 -8.52 -8.74 -13.69
C ASP A 27 -9.13 -7.43 -13.18
N ASN A 28 -8.37 -6.71 -12.35
CA ASN A 28 -8.77 -5.42 -11.77
C ASN A 28 -7.76 -4.31 -12.13
N PRO A 29 -7.69 -3.91 -13.42
CA PRO A 29 -6.70 -2.96 -13.90
C PRO A 29 -6.87 -1.55 -13.31
N GLU A 30 -8.09 -1.09 -12.99
CA GLU A 30 -8.28 0.25 -12.43
C GLU A 30 -7.60 0.37 -11.06
N TRP A 31 -7.87 -0.58 -10.17
CA TRP A 31 -7.24 -0.61 -8.86
C TRP A 31 -5.74 -0.92 -8.95
N ALA A 32 -5.32 -1.79 -9.87
CA ALA A 32 -3.89 -2.03 -10.10
C ALA A 32 -3.13 -0.73 -10.43
N ASN A 33 -3.71 0.12 -11.28
CA ASN A 33 -3.11 1.40 -11.64
C ASN A 33 -3.04 2.37 -10.45
N VAL A 34 -4.07 2.40 -9.60
CA VAL A 34 -4.08 3.22 -8.37
C VAL A 34 -2.93 2.80 -7.44
N PHE A 35 -2.80 1.50 -7.14
CA PHE A 35 -1.75 1.02 -6.24
C PHE A 35 -0.35 1.11 -6.86
N PHE A 36 -0.23 0.95 -8.17
CA PHE A 36 1.03 1.19 -8.87
C PHE A 36 1.43 2.67 -8.83
N HIS A 37 0.48 3.60 -8.91
CA HIS A 37 0.76 5.01 -8.72
C HIS A 37 1.30 5.32 -7.33
N PHE A 38 0.69 4.75 -6.28
CA PHE A 38 1.21 4.88 -4.90
C PHE A 38 2.62 4.31 -4.74
N TYR A 39 2.92 3.18 -5.40
CA TYR A 39 4.28 2.65 -5.46
C TYR A 39 5.24 3.68 -6.08
N GLN A 40 4.90 4.28 -7.21
CA GLN A 40 5.72 5.29 -7.87
C GLN A 40 5.92 6.54 -6.99
N GLU A 41 4.88 7.02 -6.32
CA GLU A 41 4.99 8.11 -5.34
C GLU A 41 5.94 7.74 -4.19
N THR A 42 5.85 6.51 -3.69
CA THR A 42 6.74 6.02 -2.63
C THR A 42 8.20 6.01 -3.09
N GLN A 43 8.47 5.56 -4.31
CA GLN A 43 9.82 5.59 -4.90
C GLN A 43 10.36 7.03 -4.99
N LYS A 44 9.51 8.00 -5.39
CA LYS A 44 9.90 9.42 -5.42
C LYS A 44 10.34 9.90 -4.03
N ILE A 45 9.60 9.55 -2.97
CA ILE A 45 9.97 9.90 -1.59
C ILE A 45 11.31 9.27 -1.18
N ILE A 46 11.53 7.99 -1.52
CA ILE A 46 12.78 7.26 -1.18
C ILE A 46 14.01 7.93 -1.83
N TYR A 47 13.91 8.28 -3.11
CA TYR A 47 15.01 8.83 -3.90
C TYR A 47 15.24 10.33 -3.73
N LYS A 48 14.31 11.06 -3.09
CA LYS A 48 14.55 12.46 -2.73
C LYS A 48 15.78 12.59 -1.82
N LYS A 49 16.57 13.63 -2.08
CA LYS A 49 17.75 14.01 -1.29
C LYS A 49 17.35 14.28 0.15
N ASP A 50 16.33 15.11 0.32
CA ASP A 50 15.75 15.47 1.61
C ASP A 50 14.44 14.70 1.82
N PHE A 51 14.30 14.07 2.97
CA PHE A 51 13.13 13.26 3.29
C PHE A 51 11.94 14.16 3.68
N ASP A 52 10.90 14.16 2.84
CA ASP A 52 9.67 14.93 3.07
C ASP A 52 8.63 14.06 3.79
N LEU A 53 8.50 14.27 5.10
CA LEU A 53 7.53 13.53 5.90
C LEU A 53 6.07 13.90 5.57
N ASP A 54 5.80 15.13 5.17
CA ASP A 54 4.43 15.59 4.88
C ASP A 54 3.93 15.01 3.57
N GLU A 55 4.82 14.83 2.59
CA GLU A 55 4.54 14.02 1.39
C GLU A 55 4.21 12.57 1.75
N LEU A 56 5.01 11.91 2.61
CA LEU A 56 4.72 10.54 3.05
C LEU A 56 3.38 10.43 3.78
N LYS A 57 3.08 11.38 4.68
CA LYS A 57 1.80 11.40 5.41
C LYS A 57 0.61 11.56 4.46
N ARG A 58 0.70 12.46 3.48
CA ARG A 58 -0.35 12.64 2.45
C ARG A 58 -0.57 11.38 1.63
N LEU A 59 0.52 10.74 1.19
CA LEU A 59 0.45 9.47 0.48
C LEU A 59 -0.25 8.39 1.33
N MET A 60 0.13 8.26 2.59
CA MET A 60 -0.48 7.30 3.51
C MET A 60 -1.99 7.57 3.71
N GLN A 61 -2.40 8.84 3.82
CA GLN A 61 -3.81 9.19 3.93
C GLN A 61 -4.61 8.85 2.66
N ASN A 62 -4.01 9.03 1.48
CA ASN A 62 -4.63 8.63 0.22
C ASN A 62 -4.83 7.11 0.16
N ILE A 63 -3.82 6.34 0.59
CA ILE A 63 -3.91 4.88 0.66
C ILE A 63 -5.00 4.44 1.65
N ILE A 64 -5.03 5.02 2.87
CA ILE A 64 -6.06 4.71 3.89
C ILE A 64 -7.47 4.97 3.34
N SER A 65 -7.65 6.02 2.56
CA SER A 65 -8.95 6.36 1.98
C SER A 65 -9.50 5.24 1.08
N CYS A 66 -8.62 4.43 0.45
CA CYS A 66 -9.04 3.25 -0.32
C CYS A 66 -9.65 2.15 0.55
N PHE A 67 -9.38 2.13 1.86
CA PHE A 67 -9.92 1.15 2.81
C PHE A 67 -11.19 1.64 3.54
N ASN A 68 -11.60 2.88 3.31
CA ASN A 68 -12.81 3.43 3.93
C ASN A 68 -14.06 2.68 3.44
N GLY A 69 -15.12 2.64 4.26
CA GLY A 69 -16.35 1.90 4.01
C GLY A 69 -17.10 2.27 2.72
N LEU A 70 -16.79 3.44 2.15
CA LEU A 70 -17.37 3.94 0.89
C LEU A 70 -16.56 3.55 -0.36
N SER A 71 -15.36 2.99 -0.20
CA SER A 71 -14.48 2.61 -1.31
C SER A 71 -14.83 1.23 -1.86
N SER A 72 -14.95 1.10 -3.19
CA SER A 72 -15.17 -0.20 -3.85
C SER A 72 -14.00 -1.17 -3.65
N PHE A 73 -12.78 -0.67 -3.41
CA PHE A 73 -11.63 -1.50 -3.07
C PHE A 73 -11.85 -2.33 -1.80
N LYS A 74 -12.59 -1.80 -0.83
CA LYS A 74 -12.75 -2.45 0.47
C LYS A 74 -13.35 -3.86 0.33
N ASN A 75 -14.39 -3.96 -0.50
CA ASN A 75 -15.17 -5.17 -0.72
C ASN A 75 -14.76 -5.90 -1.99
N LEU A 76 -13.59 -5.55 -2.56
CA LEU A 76 -13.14 -6.14 -3.80
C LEU A 76 -12.81 -7.63 -3.61
N VAL A 77 -13.29 -8.44 -4.55
CA VAL A 77 -12.95 -9.86 -4.71
C VAL A 77 -12.32 -10.01 -6.07
N LEU A 78 -11.14 -10.64 -6.11
CA LEU A 78 -10.41 -10.84 -7.35
C LEU A 78 -11.00 -12.01 -8.12
N LEU A 79 -11.17 -11.82 -9.43
CA LEU A 79 -11.65 -12.85 -10.33
C LEU A 79 -10.46 -13.46 -11.06
N HIS A 80 -10.55 -14.75 -11.34
CA HIS A 80 -9.55 -15.45 -12.14
C HIS A 80 -10.28 -16.43 -13.06
N GLN A 81 -9.77 -16.62 -14.28
CA GLN A 81 -10.39 -17.51 -15.27
C GLN A 81 -10.44 -18.97 -14.79
N ASP A 82 -9.43 -19.37 -14.02
CA ASP A 82 -9.41 -20.64 -13.30
C ASP A 82 -10.06 -20.48 -11.91
N SER A 83 -11.17 -21.20 -11.69
CA SER A 83 -11.92 -21.22 -10.43
C SER A 83 -11.13 -21.79 -9.25
N TYR A 84 -10.08 -22.58 -9.49
CA TYR A 84 -9.22 -23.13 -8.43
C TYR A 84 -8.15 -22.14 -7.96
N GLU A 85 -7.77 -21.19 -8.81
CA GLU A 85 -6.77 -20.17 -8.49
C GLU A 85 -7.39 -18.94 -7.80
N SER A 86 -8.67 -18.66 -8.05
CA SER A 86 -9.38 -17.52 -7.43
C SER A 86 -9.32 -17.53 -5.89
N PRO A 87 -9.54 -18.65 -5.17
CA PRO A 87 -9.41 -18.68 -3.71
C PRO A 87 -7.98 -18.36 -3.22
N LYS A 88 -6.95 -18.88 -3.90
CA LYS A 88 -5.54 -18.63 -3.55
C LYS A 88 -5.20 -17.15 -3.74
N LEU A 89 -5.59 -16.61 -4.89
CA LEU A 89 -5.36 -15.20 -5.23
C LEU A 89 -6.05 -14.26 -4.24
N ASN A 90 -7.30 -14.56 -3.86
CA ASN A 90 -8.02 -13.78 -2.85
C ASN A 90 -7.41 -13.93 -1.44
N HIS A 91 -6.86 -15.10 -1.10
CA HIS A 91 -6.13 -15.28 0.15
C HIS A 91 -4.89 -14.38 0.20
N GLU A 92 -4.05 -14.43 -0.85
CA GLU A 92 -2.85 -13.59 -0.99
C GLU A 92 -3.19 -12.09 -0.98
N PHE A 93 -4.27 -11.71 -1.69
CA PHE A 93 -4.76 -10.33 -1.72
C PHE A 93 -5.16 -9.83 -0.33
N ASN A 94 -5.92 -10.63 0.42
CA ASN A 94 -6.33 -10.27 1.77
C ASN A 94 -5.14 -10.19 2.74
N GLN A 95 -4.19 -11.12 2.65
CA GLN A 95 -2.96 -11.06 3.45
C GLN A 95 -2.13 -9.81 3.13
N THR A 96 -2.00 -9.46 1.85
CA THR A 96 -1.25 -8.28 1.41
C THR A 96 -1.91 -6.99 1.90
N ARG A 97 -3.25 -6.92 1.88
CA ARG A 97 -3.99 -5.78 2.45
C ARG A 97 -3.75 -5.61 3.94
N ILE A 98 -3.72 -6.70 4.71
CA ILE A 98 -3.40 -6.67 6.15
C ILE A 98 -1.95 -6.22 6.36
N LEU A 99 -1.01 -6.75 5.58
CA LEU A 99 0.39 -6.37 5.66
C LEU A 99 0.59 -4.88 5.36
N LEU A 100 -0.08 -4.35 4.33
CA LEU A 100 -0.02 -2.93 3.99
C LEU A 100 -0.43 -2.05 5.16
N LEU A 101 -1.58 -2.34 5.78
CA LEU A 101 -2.07 -1.58 6.95
C LEU A 101 -1.10 -1.68 8.13
N LYS A 102 -0.50 -2.85 8.36
CA LYS A 102 0.51 -3.05 9.40
C LYS A 102 1.75 -2.19 9.16
N VAL A 103 2.34 -2.23 7.96
CA VAL A 103 3.52 -1.43 7.60
C VAL A 103 3.22 0.06 7.78
N MET A 104 2.04 0.52 7.33
CA MET A 104 1.62 1.91 7.50
C MET A 104 1.47 2.31 8.97
N SER A 105 0.86 1.46 9.81
CA SER A 105 0.75 1.72 11.24
C SER A 105 2.12 1.80 11.93
N GLU A 106 3.07 0.96 11.54
CA GLU A 106 4.43 1.01 12.06
C GLU A 106 5.19 2.29 11.66
N ILE A 107 4.99 2.75 10.42
CA ILE A 107 5.52 4.04 9.96
C ILE A 107 4.91 5.18 10.78
N GLU A 108 3.58 5.19 10.93
CA GLU A 108 2.86 6.23 11.70
C GLU A 108 3.34 6.30 13.15
N ARG A 109 3.45 5.16 13.84
CA ARG A 109 3.98 5.09 15.21
C ARG A 109 5.38 5.71 15.32
N LYS A 110 6.26 5.44 14.36
CA LYS A 110 7.62 6.00 14.34
C LYS A 110 7.65 7.50 14.04
N THR A 111 6.62 8.03 13.40
CA THR A 111 6.48 9.47 13.18
C THR A 111 5.96 10.23 14.41
N THR A 112 5.21 9.56 15.29
CA THR A 112 4.59 10.16 16.49
C THR A 112 5.40 9.98 17.79
N GLU A 113 6.32 9.02 17.86
CA GLU A 113 7.21 8.72 19.01
C GLU A 113 8.13 9.90 19.47
N TYR A 114 7.99 11.12 18.94
CA TYR A 114 8.82 12.30 19.26
C TYR A 114 8.03 13.57 19.67
N ILE A 115 6.71 13.48 19.90
CA ILE A 115 5.90 14.64 20.37
C ILE A 115 5.86 14.77 21.91
N ASN A 116 6.50 13.87 22.68
CA ASN A 116 6.60 13.95 24.13
C ASN A 116 8.05 14.01 24.61
#